data_AF-A0AA92V885-F1
#
_entry.id   AF-A0AA92V885-F1
#
_cell.length_a   1.000
_cell.length_b   1.000
_cell.length_c   1.000
_cell.angle_alpha   90.00
_cell.angle_beta   90.00
_cell.angle_gamma   90.00
#
_symmetry.space_group_name_H-M   'P 1'
#
loop_
_entity.id
_entity.type
_entity.pdbx_description
1 polymer ?
#
loop_
_entity_poly.entity_id
_entity_poly.type
_entity_poly.pdbx_seq_one_letter_code
_entity_poly.pdbx_strand_id
1 'polypeptide(L)'
;MMNKIYKHVLAASLLMMSGTAMAQTLNSAYFTDDYKFRHDMNPAFENKQNYITIPALGNINVNLQGNFGYQDIVLNNPMYGLEAGAKKMTSFMNPYISADEALKGFSKSNNRIQGDVGISILSAGFKGFGGYNTIEVNAKASFGASLPYELFEFAKNTGNQNYEIGDVSMMARSYAELALGHSHQINKKLRIGAKLKFLFGVADGDVRLENLRADLSGTDKWIVSGKANAQVSMKGFTYKTSRDEYNNPEKGEYEKIDDVDVDGA
;
A
#
# COMPACT_ATOMS: atom_id res chain seq x y z
N MET A 1 2.46 17.53 -23.40
CA MET A 1 3.06 17.86 -22.07
C MET A 1 2.28 17.24 -20.91
N MET A 2 0.95 17.24 -20.97
CA MET A 2 0.05 16.70 -19.92
C MET A 2 0.23 15.19 -19.65
N ASN A 3 0.50 14.37 -20.68
CA ASN A 3 0.66 12.91 -20.57
C ASN A 3 1.88 12.46 -19.76
N LYS A 4 2.95 13.27 -19.72
CA LYS A 4 4.09 13.00 -18.84
C LYS A 4 3.73 13.32 -17.39
N ILE A 5 2.93 14.35 -17.16
CA ILE A 5 2.55 14.77 -15.81
C ILE A 5 1.71 13.69 -15.13
N TYR A 6 0.69 13.10 -15.76
CA TYR A 6 -0.10 12.02 -15.14
C TYR A 6 0.72 10.76 -14.86
N LYS A 7 1.56 10.32 -15.81
CA LYS A 7 2.49 9.20 -15.59
C LYS A 7 3.51 9.52 -14.48
N HIS A 8 3.98 10.76 -14.38
CA HIS A 8 4.90 11.20 -13.33
C HIS A 8 4.19 11.42 -11.99
N VAL A 9 2.90 11.73 -11.97
CA VAL A 9 2.09 11.80 -10.75
C VAL A 9 1.79 10.40 -10.23
N LEU A 10 1.47 9.44 -11.10
CA LEU A 10 1.35 8.02 -10.73
C LEU A 10 2.69 7.47 -10.23
N ALA A 11 3.79 7.69 -10.98
CA ALA A 11 5.12 7.28 -10.57
C ALA A 11 5.60 8.01 -9.31
N ALA A 12 5.30 9.30 -9.14
CA ALA A 12 5.62 10.05 -7.93
C ALA A 12 4.77 9.60 -6.74
N SER A 13 3.51 9.19 -6.95
CA SER A 13 2.68 8.60 -5.90
C SER A 13 3.20 7.24 -5.44
N LEU A 14 3.73 6.43 -6.38
CA LEU A 14 4.43 5.18 -6.09
C LEU A 14 5.79 5.42 -5.42
N LEU A 15 6.57 6.42 -5.87
CA LEU A 15 7.85 6.79 -5.28
C LEU A 15 7.71 7.47 -3.90
N MET A 16 6.60 8.16 -3.64
CA MET A 16 6.29 8.70 -2.31
C MET A 16 6.06 7.59 -1.27
N MET A 17 5.85 6.33 -1.70
CA MET A 17 5.86 5.16 -0.80
C MET A 17 7.28 4.71 -0.40
N SER A 18 8.32 5.19 -1.10
CA SER A 18 9.73 4.87 -0.82
C SER A 18 10.45 5.92 0.02
N GLY A 19 9.80 7.05 0.31
CA GLY A 19 10.30 8.07 1.23
C GLY A 19 10.00 7.67 2.67
N THR A 20 11.01 7.64 3.53
CA THR A 20 10.85 7.50 4.98
C THR A 20 10.18 8.74 5.56
N ALA A 21 8.86 8.87 5.40
CA ALA A 21 8.05 9.79 6.17
C ALA A 21 7.52 9.02 7.39
N MET A 22 8.27 9.08 8.49
CA MET A 22 7.69 8.74 9.80
C MET A 22 6.65 9.80 10.14
N ALA A 23 5.40 9.53 9.82
CA ALA A 23 4.26 10.23 10.36
C ALA A 23 3.23 9.18 10.77
N GLN A 24 3.40 8.67 11.99
CA GLN A 24 2.38 7.82 12.62
C GLN A 24 1.08 8.63 12.63
N THR A 25 -0.07 7.98 12.39
CA THR A 25 -1.31 8.44 13.04
C THR A 25 -0.94 8.64 14.51
N LEU A 26 -0.83 9.88 14.98
CA LEU A 26 -0.58 10.13 16.38
C LEU A 26 -1.88 9.83 17.14
N ASN A 27 -2.28 8.56 17.18
CA ASN A 27 -3.24 8.04 18.15
C ASN A 27 -2.77 8.44 19.57
N SER A 28 -1.45 8.53 19.76
CA SER A 28 -0.81 9.10 20.95
C SER A 28 -1.11 10.59 21.17
N ALA A 29 -1.24 11.41 20.12
CA ALA A 29 -1.58 12.83 20.24
C ALA A 29 -3.08 13.09 20.42
N TYR A 30 -3.94 12.07 20.36
CA TYR A 30 -5.37 12.21 20.64
C TYR A 30 -5.60 12.84 22.04
N PHE A 31 -4.79 12.47 23.02
CA PHE A 31 -4.85 13.02 24.38
C PHE A 31 -4.00 14.29 24.58
N THR A 32 -3.22 14.72 23.57
CA THR A 32 -2.40 15.94 23.64
C THR A 32 -3.24 17.17 23.44
N ASP A 33 -3.30 18.04 24.44
CA ASP A 33 -4.14 19.23 24.42
C ASP A 33 -3.89 20.10 23.19
N ASP A 34 -5.00 20.53 22.57
CA ASP A 34 -5.01 21.36 21.36
C ASP A 34 -4.47 20.69 20.08
N TYR A 35 -4.35 19.36 20.04
CA TYR A 35 -4.12 18.65 18.79
C TYR A 35 -5.31 18.83 17.83
N LYS A 36 -5.06 19.51 16.70
CA LYS A 36 -6.10 20.01 15.81
C LYS A 36 -6.96 18.92 15.15
N PHE A 37 -6.44 17.69 15.07
CA PHE A 37 -7.05 16.55 14.36
C PHE A 37 -7.71 15.50 15.27
N ARG A 38 -7.96 15.79 16.55
CA ARG A 38 -8.69 14.87 17.46
C ARG A 38 -10.07 14.46 16.93
N HIS A 39 -10.71 15.36 16.16
CA HIS A 39 -12.00 15.17 15.53
C HIS A 39 -12.01 14.06 14.44
N ASP A 40 -10.84 13.59 13.96
CA ASP A 40 -10.73 12.43 13.07
C ASP A 40 -11.06 11.11 13.76
N MET A 41 -10.68 10.97 15.02
CA MET A 41 -10.99 9.79 15.83
C MET A 41 -12.34 9.92 16.52
N ASN A 42 -12.69 11.12 16.98
CA ASN A 42 -13.96 11.38 17.64
C ASN A 42 -14.53 12.75 17.23
N PRO A 43 -15.56 12.76 16.37
CA PRO A 43 -16.20 13.98 15.87
C PRO A 43 -16.77 14.90 16.96
N ALA A 44 -16.96 14.42 18.19
CA ALA A 44 -17.42 15.25 19.29
C ALA A 44 -16.33 16.21 19.81
N PHE A 45 -15.05 16.01 19.51
CA PHE A 45 -13.99 16.92 20.00
C PHE A 45 -13.99 18.27 19.27
N GLU A 46 -13.94 19.35 20.04
CA GLU A 46 -13.67 20.70 19.53
C GLU A 46 -12.23 21.12 19.81
N ASN A 47 -11.71 22.03 18.99
CA ASN A 47 -10.47 22.75 19.32
C ASN A 47 -10.81 24.07 20.01
N LYS A 48 -9.91 24.53 20.87
CA LYS A 48 -10.09 25.82 21.56
C LYS A 48 -10.03 26.97 20.57
N GLN A 49 -9.21 26.83 19.54
CA GLN A 49 -8.96 27.81 18.49
C GLN A 49 -9.47 27.34 17.12
N ASN A 50 -9.86 28.29 16.28
CA ASN A 50 -10.07 28.03 14.86
C ASN A 50 -8.72 27.72 14.21
N TYR A 51 -8.72 26.90 13.18
CA TYR A 51 -7.49 26.62 12.44
C TYR A 51 -7.76 26.46 10.94
N ILE A 52 -6.73 26.77 10.17
CA ILE A 52 -6.55 26.31 8.81
C ILE A 52 -5.18 25.62 8.78
N THR A 53 -5.09 24.52 8.05
CA THR A 53 -3.84 23.77 7.92
C THR A 53 -3.21 23.99 6.57
N ILE A 54 -1.88 24.08 6.54
CA ILE A 54 -1.12 24.24 5.30
C ILE A 54 -1.25 22.94 4.49
N PRO A 55 -1.58 23.02 3.19
CA PRO A 55 -1.67 21.84 2.35
C PRO A 55 -0.43 20.97 2.40
N ALA A 56 -0.63 19.65 2.49
CA ALA A 56 0.41 18.61 2.56
C ALA A 56 1.36 18.64 3.78
N LEU A 57 1.42 19.74 4.54
CA LEU A 57 2.22 19.86 5.77
C LEU A 57 1.36 19.77 7.05
N GLY A 58 0.03 19.79 6.91
CA GLY A 58 -0.90 19.86 8.04
C GLY A 58 -1.13 18.54 8.77
N ASN A 59 -1.29 17.44 8.04
CA ASN A 59 -1.47 16.09 8.61
C ASN A 59 -1.10 15.03 7.56
N ILE A 60 -0.12 14.19 7.89
CA ILE A 60 0.20 12.98 7.15
C ILE A 60 -0.01 11.81 8.12
N ASN A 61 -0.69 10.80 7.63
CA ASN A 61 -1.12 9.64 8.38
C ASN A 61 -0.59 8.40 7.68
N VAL A 62 0.37 7.72 8.29
CA VAL A 62 0.89 6.45 7.77
C VAL A 62 0.65 5.39 8.83
N ASN A 63 -0.09 4.35 8.44
CA ASN A 63 -0.25 3.11 9.19
C ASN A 63 0.37 1.98 8.38
N LEU A 64 1.16 1.14 9.03
CA LEU A 64 1.66 -0.09 8.43
C LEU A 64 1.48 -1.20 9.46
N GLN A 65 0.77 -2.24 9.07
CA GLN A 65 0.45 -3.37 9.92
C GLN A 65 0.69 -4.68 9.17
N GLY A 66 1.15 -5.69 9.89
CA GLY A 66 1.47 -6.99 9.33
C GLY A 66 1.90 -7.97 10.40
N ASN A 67 2.15 -9.22 10.00
CA ASN A 67 2.61 -10.29 10.90
C ASN A 67 4.10 -10.63 10.74
N PHE A 68 4.84 -9.88 9.93
CA PHE A 68 6.30 -9.88 9.87
C PHE A 68 6.79 -8.42 9.93
N GLY A 69 7.98 -8.23 10.47
CA GLY A 69 8.60 -6.92 10.67
C GLY A 69 9.67 -6.59 9.63
N TYR A 70 10.15 -5.34 9.67
CA TYR A 70 11.28 -4.89 8.85
C TYR A 70 12.54 -5.75 9.05
N GLN A 71 12.77 -6.25 10.28
CA GLN A 71 13.94 -7.07 10.61
C GLN A 71 13.90 -8.46 9.96
N ASP A 72 12.73 -8.93 9.51
CA ASP A 72 12.59 -10.21 8.83
C ASP A 72 12.94 -10.10 7.33
N ILE A 73 12.88 -8.88 6.77
CA ILE A 73 13.24 -8.60 5.37
C ILE A 73 14.65 -8.03 5.26
N VAL A 74 15.07 -7.20 6.21
CA VAL A 74 16.35 -6.51 6.21
C VAL A 74 17.19 -6.95 7.40
N LEU A 75 18.22 -7.73 7.10
CA LEU A 75 19.08 -8.41 8.04
C LEU A 75 20.48 -7.79 8.05
N ASN A 76 21.27 -8.12 9.08
CA ASN A 76 22.68 -7.76 9.09
C ASN A 76 23.42 -8.56 8.02
N ASN A 77 24.30 -7.89 7.28
CA ASN A 77 25.11 -8.55 6.26
C ASN A 77 26.29 -9.29 6.92
N PRO A 78 26.39 -10.62 6.81
CA PRO A 78 27.52 -11.36 7.38
C PRO A 78 28.87 -11.01 6.73
N MET A 79 28.87 -10.44 5.50
CA MET A 79 30.10 -10.01 4.82
C MET A 79 30.56 -8.59 5.22
N TYR A 80 29.82 -7.91 6.10
CA TYR A 80 30.19 -6.57 6.55
C TYR A 80 31.52 -6.57 7.31
N GLY A 81 32.51 -5.84 6.79
CA GLY A 81 33.87 -5.78 7.36
C GLY A 81 34.81 -6.91 6.92
N LEU A 82 34.31 -7.91 6.19
CA LEU A 82 35.12 -8.96 5.58
C LEU A 82 35.40 -8.67 4.10
N GLU A 83 34.47 -8.00 3.41
CA GLU A 83 34.61 -7.63 2.00
C GLU A 83 34.58 -6.11 1.83
N ALA A 84 35.49 -5.59 0.99
CA ALA A 84 35.58 -4.16 0.72
C ALA A 84 34.31 -3.68 -0.01
N GLY A 85 33.57 -2.76 0.61
CA GLY A 85 32.32 -2.22 0.05
C GLY A 85 31.04 -2.93 0.50
N ALA A 86 31.14 -3.96 1.34
CA ALA A 86 29.95 -4.61 1.92
C ALA A 86 29.15 -3.62 2.77
N LYS A 87 27.83 -3.54 2.53
CA LYS A 87 26.90 -2.74 3.34
C LYS A 87 26.53 -3.47 4.62
N LYS A 88 26.28 -2.73 5.71
CA LYS A 88 25.91 -3.28 7.03
C LYS A 88 24.59 -4.05 7.02
N MET A 89 23.62 -3.54 6.28
CA MET A 89 22.31 -4.18 6.13
C MET A 89 22.20 -4.80 4.74
N THR A 90 21.49 -5.92 4.65
CA THR A 90 21.21 -6.61 3.41
C THR A 90 19.80 -7.20 3.43
N SER A 91 19.30 -7.65 2.28
CA SER A 91 18.00 -8.30 2.18
C SER A 91 18.10 -9.76 2.62
N PHE A 92 17.00 -10.35 3.10
CA PHE A 92 16.87 -11.80 3.33
C PHE A 92 17.29 -12.65 2.12
N MET A 93 17.18 -12.10 0.91
CA MET A 93 17.61 -12.71 -0.36
C MET A 93 19.13 -12.83 -0.53
N ASN A 94 19.95 -12.22 0.33
CA ASN A 94 21.41 -12.28 0.20
C ASN A 94 21.93 -13.74 0.29
N PRO A 95 22.75 -14.22 -0.66
CA PRO A 95 23.23 -15.61 -0.69
C PRO A 95 24.03 -16.02 0.56
N TYR A 96 24.65 -15.07 1.26
CA TYR A 96 25.42 -15.34 2.47
C TYR A 96 24.56 -15.54 3.72
N ILE A 97 23.25 -15.30 3.64
CA ILE A 97 22.29 -15.59 4.71
C ILE A 97 21.71 -16.98 4.47
N SER A 98 21.71 -17.83 5.49
CA SER A 98 21.12 -19.18 5.38
C SER A 98 19.60 -19.11 5.13
N ALA A 99 19.01 -20.14 4.51
CA ALA A 99 17.57 -20.21 4.31
C ALA A 99 16.81 -20.21 5.65
N ASP A 100 17.33 -20.93 6.65
CA ASP A 100 16.73 -20.97 7.99
C ASP A 100 16.70 -19.60 8.66
N GLU A 101 17.78 -18.84 8.57
CA GLU A 101 17.86 -17.48 9.13
C GLU A 101 16.96 -16.51 8.37
N ALA A 102 16.99 -16.56 7.04
CA ALA A 102 16.20 -15.68 6.19
C ALA A 102 14.68 -15.91 6.33
N LEU A 103 14.25 -17.15 6.60
CA LEU A 103 12.83 -17.51 6.65
C LEU A 103 12.24 -17.52 8.06
N LYS A 104 13.07 -17.41 9.10
CA LYS A 104 12.66 -17.50 10.52
C LYS A 104 11.57 -16.51 10.91
N GLY A 105 11.58 -15.32 10.30
CA GLY A 105 10.65 -14.24 10.59
C GLY A 105 9.27 -14.39 9.95
N PHE A 106 9.12 -15.28 8.98
CA PHE A 106 7.86 -15.47 8.26
C PHE A 106 7.00 -16.54 8.93
N SER A 107 5.70 -16.26 9.05
CA SER A 107 4.71 -17.26 9.45
C SER A 107 4.68 -18.39 8.43
N LYS A 108 4.58 -19.63 8.90
CA LYS A 108 4.35 -20.84 8.07
C LYS A 108 2.96 -20.89 7.40
N SER A 109 2.16 -19.86 7.60
CA SER A 109 0.86 -19.67 6.95
C SER A 109 0.94 -18.44 6.03
N ASN A 110 -0.10 -17.61 5.98
CA ASN A 110 -0.08 -16.39 5.19
C ASN A 110 0.61 -15.25 5.95
N ASN A 111 1.60 -14.66 5.31
CA ASN A 111 2.27 -13.44 5.70
C ASN A 111 1.50 -12.25 5.12
N ARG A 112 1.04 -11.36 5.99
CA ARG A 112 0.16 -10.25 5.61
C ARG A 112 0.85 -8.93 5.89
N ILE A 113 0.70 -8.00 4.96
CA ILE A 113 1.08 -6.61 5.12
C ILE A 113 -0.06 -5.75 4.60
N GLN A 114 -0.37 -4.70 5.32
CA GLN A 114 -1.34 -3.69 4.92
C GLN A 114 -0.80 -2.33 5.34
N GLY A 115 -0.86 -1.37 4.42
CA GLY A 115 -0.53 0.01 4.68
C GLY A 115 -1.67 0.93 4.32
N ASP A 116 -1.88 1.96 5.13
CA ASP A 116 -2.79 3.06 4.87
C ASP A 116 -1.99 4.36 4.93
N VAL A 117 -2.12 5.17 3.89
CA VAL A 117 -1.51 6.49 3.76
C VAL A 117 -2.63 7.50 3.57
N GLY A 118 -2.64 8.53 4.39
CA GLY A 118 -3.55 9.65 4.29
C GLY A 118 -2.83 10.97 4.38
N ILE A 119 -3.21 11.91 3.51
CA ILE A 119 -2.67 13.27 3.51
C ILE A 119 -3.86 14.22 3.59
N SER A 120 -3.84 15.13 4.55
CA SER A 120 -4.78 16.25 4.58
C SER A 120 -4.29 17.34 3.65
N ILE A 121 -5.03 17.56 2.55
CA ILE A 121 -4.75 18.60 1.56
C ILE A 121 -5.27 19.93 2.08
N LEU A 122 -6.44 19.93 2.70
CA LEU A 122 -7.00 21.10 3.34
C LEU A 122 -7.79 20.64 4.55
N SER A 123 -7.61 21.32 5.66
CA SER A 123 -8.47 21.13 6.82
C SER A 123 -8.65 22.46 7.53
N ALA A 124 -9.91 22.77 7.82
CA ALA A 124 -10.33 23.96 8.52
C ALA A 124 -11.33 23.59 9.62
N GLY A 125 -11.19 24.22 10.78
CA GLY A 125 -12.13 24.07 11.89
C GLY A 125 -12.51 25.43 12.47
N PHE A 126 -13.80 25.62 12.73
CA PHE A 126 -14.32 26.90 13.22
C PHE A 126 -15.56 26.75 14.11
N LYS A 127 -15.67 27.64 15.10
CA LYS A 127 -16.89 27.78 15.92
C LYS A 127 -18.00 28.48 15.12
N GLY A 128 -19.20 27.90 15.13
CA GLY A 128 -20.37 28.40 14.41
C GLY A 128 -21.56 27.46 14.53
N PHE A 129 -22.77 27.94 14.21
CA PHE A 129 -24.02 27.15 14.24
C PHE A 129 -24.27 26.44 15.59
N GLY A 130 -23.93 27.10 16.71
CA GLY A 130 -24.09 26.52 18.05
C GLY A 130 -23.09 25.41 18.38
N GLY A 131 -22.00 25.27 17.62
CA GLY A 131 -21.05 24.18 17.78
C GLY A 131 -19.68 24.45 17.17
N TYR A 132 -18.90 23.39 16.99
CA TYR A 132 -17.62 23.39 16.28
C TYR A 132 -17.75 22.62 14.97
N ASN A 133 -17.38 23.25 13.86
CA ASN A 133 -17.53 22.68 12.52
C ASN A 133 -16.14 22.37 11.95
N THR A 134 -16.02 21.29 11.18
CA THR A 134 -14.79 20.96 10.44
C THR A 134 -15.09 20.70 8.98
N ILE A 135 -14.19 21.14 8.10
CA ILE A 135 -14.24 20.89 6.66
C ILE A 135 -12.86 20.40 6.24
N GLU A 136 -12.81 19.24 5.60
CA GLU A 136 -11.56 18.57 5.26
C GLU A 136 -11.58 18.01 3.84
N VAL A 137 -10.46 18.17 3.14
CA VAL A 137 -10.15 17.52 1.86
C VAL A 137 -8.91 16.68 2.07
N ASN A 138 -9.05 15.38 1.88
CA ASN A 138 -7.99 14.40 2.13
C ASN A 138 -7.72 13.56 0.88
N ALA A 139 -6.46 13.19 0.66
CA ALA A 139 -6.09 12.09 -0.23
C ALA A 139 -5.80 10.85 0.61
N LYS A 140 -6.34 9.70 0.22
CA LYS A 140 -6.18 8.43 0.92
C LYS A 140 -5.73 7.35 -0.07
N ALA A 141 -4.78 6.52 0.35
CA ALA A 141 -4.33 5.34 -0.36
C ALA A 141 -4.17 4.19 0.64
N SER A 142 -4.63 3.01 0.28
CA SER A 142 -4.47 1.78 1.05
C SER A 142 -3.89 0.70 0.15
N PHE A 143 -2.98 -0.11 0.66
CA PHE A 143 -2.45 -1.27 -0.03
C PHE A 143 -2.39 -2.46 0.91
N GLY A 144 -2.43 -3.66 0.38
CA GLY A 144 -2.24 -4.86 1.17
C GLY A 144 -1.85 -6.06 0.34
N ALA A 145 -1.14 -7.00 0.97
CA ALA A 145 -0.79 -8.28 0.38
C ALA A 145 -0.93 -9.41 1.40
N SER A 146 -1.33 -10.57 0.92
CA SER A 146 -1.28 -11.85 1.63
C SER A 146 -0.41 -12.78 0.80
N LEU A 147 0.72 -13.17 1.38
CA LEU A 147 1.79 -13.93 0.74
C LEU A 147 1.98 -15.25 1.51
N PRO A 148 1.84 -16.42 0.87
CA PRO A 148 2.07 -17.70 1.52
C PRO A 148 3.55 -17.86 1.88
N TYR A 149 3.85 -18.65 2.91
CA TYR A 149 5.22 -18.90 3.36
C TYR A 149 6.11 -19.43 2.22
N GLU A 150 5.54 -20.31 1.42
CA GLU A 150 6.17 -21.02 0.32
C GLU A 150 6.63 -20.05 -0.78
N LEU A 151 6.05 -18.86 -0.88
CA LEU A 151 6.56 -17.81 -1.77
C LEU A 151 7.93 -17.29 -1.33
N PHE A 152 8.13 -17.10 -0.03
CA PHE A 152 9.42 -16.67 0.52
C PHE A 152 10.44 -17.81 0.45
N GLU A 153 9.99 -19.04 0.69
CA GLU A 153 10.83 -20.22 0.52
C GLU A 153 11.29 -20.38 -0.93
N PHE A 154 10.38 -20.25 -1.91
CA PHE A 154 10.72 -20.23 -3.33
C PHE A 154 11.74 -19.14 -3.68
N ALA A 155 11.57 -17.94 -3.13
CA ALA A 155 12.49 -16.85 -3.37
C ALA A 155 13.89 -17.11 -2.78
N LYS A 156 13.97 -17.76 -1.62
CA LYS A 156 15.21 -17.89 -0.86
C LYS A 156 15.96 -19.19 -1.09
N ASN A 157 15.25 -20.30 -0.99
CA ASN A 157 15.81 -21.63 -1.06
C ASN A 157 15.64 -22.10 -2.49
N THR A 158 16.69 -22.11 -3.31
CA THR A 158 16.67 -22.61 -4.70
C THR A 158 17.08 -24.08 -4.82
N GLY A 159 17.27 -24.77 -3.69
CA GLY A 159 17.70 -26.18 -3.66
C GLY A 159 16.56 -27.18 -3.80
N ASN A 160 15.31 -26.74 -3.63
CA ASN A 160 14.14 -27.56 -3.90
C ASN A 160 13.79 -27.43 -5.40
N GLN A 161 13.28 -28.51 -5.99
CA GLN A 161 12.94 -28.56 -7.41
C GLN A 161 11.46 -28.28 -7.64
N ASN A 162 10.59 -28.44 -6.63
CA ASN A 162 9.15 -28.26 -6.77
C ASN A 162 8.58 -27.44 -5.61
N TYR A 163 7.84 -26.38 -5.94
CA TYR A 163 7.22 -25.48 -4.96
C TYR A 163 5.72 -25.41 -5.21
N GLU A 164 4.94 -25.77 -4.20
CA GLU A 164 3.51 -25.47 -4.13
C GLU A 164 3.35 -24.14 -3.39
N ILE A 165 3.47 -23.04 -4.14
CA ILE A 165 3.49 -21.69 -3.56
C ILE A 165 2.13 -21.35 -2.95
N GLY A 166 1.03 -21.77 -3.56
CA GLY A 166 -0.32 -21.49 -3.07
C GLY A 166 -0.88 -20.15 -3.56
N ASP A 167 -1.73 -19.52 -2.75
CA ASP A 167 -2.52 -18.36 -3.17
C ASP A 167 -1.89 -17.04 -2.74
N VAL A 168 -1.73 -16.12 -3.69
CA VAL A 168 -1.24 -14.77 -3.47
C VAL A 168 -2.36 -13.78 -3.75
N SER A 169 -2.63 -12.88 -2.81
CA SER A 169 -3.57 -11.78 -3.03
C SER A 169 -2.91 -10.44 -2.76
N MET A 170 -3.15 -9.47 -3.64
CA MET A 170 -2.68 -8.10 -3.50
C MET A 170 -3.83 -7.14 -3.79
N MET A 171 -3.91 -6.06 -3.03
CA MET A 171 -4.91 -5.01 -3.23
C MET A 171 -4.28 -3.63 -3.08
N ALA A 172 -4.77 -2.67 -3.86
CA ALA A 172 -4.43 -1.27 -3.74
C ALA A 172 -5.67 -0.43 -4.05
N ARG A 173 -5.94 0.58 -3.23
CA ARG A 173 -7.07 1.49 -3.40
C ARG A 173 -6.64 2.91 -3.13
N SER A 174 -7.18 3.87 -3.87
CA SER A 174 -6.96 5.28 -3.66
C SER A 174 -8.25 6.07 -3.88
N TYR A 175 -8.47 7.10 -3.08
CA TYR A 175 -9.63 7.96 -3.16
C TYR A 175 -9.33 9.35 -2.59
N ALA A 176 -10.03 10.36 -3.10
CA ALA A 176 -10.15 11.66 -2.44
C ALA A 176 -11.35 11.64 -1.49
N GLU A 177 -11.24 12.30 -0.34
CA GLU A 177 -12.30 12.40 0.66
C GLU A 177 -12.61 13.88 0.93
N LEU A 178 -13.90 14.24 0.86
CA LEU A 178 -14.42 15.48 1.42
C LEU A 178 -15.17 15.13 2.70
N ALA A 179 -14.73 15.65 3.85
CA ALA A 179 -15.38 15.41 5.13
C ALA A 179 -15.92 16.71 5.74
N LEU A 180 -17.14 16.62 6.28
CA LEU A 180 -17.84 17.70 6.97
C LEU A 180 -18.18 17.23 8.39
N GLY A 181 -17.60 17.86 9.40
CA GLY A 181 -17.82 17.56 10.81
C GLY A 181 -18.64 18.64 11.51
N HIS A 182 -19.48 18.24 12.45
CA HIS A 182 -20.14 19.14 13.38
C HIS A 182 -20.18 18.55 14.79
N SER A 183 -19.79 19.33 15.78
CA SER A 183 -19.82 19.00 17.21
C SER A 183 -20.70 19.99 17.95
N HIS A 184 -21.62 19.48 18.77
CA HIS A 184 -22.60 20.28 19.52
C HIS A 184 -22.61 19.90 21.01
N GLN A 185 -22.47 20.91 21.88
CA GLN A 185 -22.58 20.73 23.32
C GLN A 185 -24.05 20.80 23.74
N ILE A 186 -24.61 19.70 24.24
CA ILE A 186 -26.01 19.65 24.71
C ILE A 186 -26.12 20.24 26.12
N ASN A 187 -25.19 19.89 27.02
CA ASN A 187 -25.15 20.39 28.40
C ASN A 187 -23.72 20.34 28.96
N LYS A 188 -23.47 20.68 30.22
CA LYS A 188 -22.12 20.73 30.82
C LYS A 188 -21.33 19.41 30.82
N LYS A 189 -21.97 18.26 30.58
CA LYS A 189 -21.35 16.92 30.63
C LYS A 189 -21.44 16.14 29.32
N LEU A 190 -22.34 16.54 28.41
CA LEU A 190 -22.63 15.81 27.19
C LEU A 190 -22.42 16.69 25.96
N ARG A 191 -21.56 16.21 25.07
CA ARG A 191 -21.31 16.75 23.73
C ARG A 191 -21.44 15.61 22.73
N ILE A 192 -22.09 15.89 21.63
CA ILE A 192 -22.26 14.97 20.51
C ILE A 192 -21.52 15.52 19.30
N GLY A 193 -21.15 14.66 18.36
CA GLY A 193 -20.61 15.09 17.09
C GLY A 193 -20.91 14.08 15.99
N ALA A 194 -21.02 14.58 14.77
CA ALA A 194 -21.24 13.80 13.57
C ALA A 194 -20.24 14.24 12.50
N LYS A 195 -19.79 13.30 11.67
CA LYS A 195 -18.89 13.56 10.53
C LYS A 195 -19.43 12.84 9.30
N LEU A 196 -19.75 13.60 8.27
CA LEU A 196 -20.18 13.11 6.97
C LEU A 196 -18.97 13.05 6.03
N LYS A 197 -18.79 11.96 5.30
CA LYS A 197 -17.65 11.73 4.41
C LYS A 197 -18.13 11.36 3.01
N PHE A 198 -17.66 12.10 2.02
CA PHE A 198 -17.86 11.81 0.60
C PHE A 198 -16.56 11.25 0.04
N LEU A 199 -16.60 10.03 -0.51
CA LEU A 199 -15.43 9.33 -1.03
C LEU A 199 -15.48 9.31 -2.55
N PHE A 200 -14.44 9.80 -3.20
CA PHE A 200 -14.29 9.86 -4.65
C PHE A 200 -13.18 8.91 -5.06
N GLY A 201 -13.55 7.73 -5.54
CA GLY A 201 -12.61 6.70 -5.99
C GLY A 201 -11.71 7.21 -7.12
N VAL A 202 -10.39 7.05 -6.96
CA VAL A 202 -9.39 7.43 -7.96
C VAL A 202 -8.93 6.19 -8.71
N ALA A 203 -8.49 5.17 -7.98
CA ALA A 203 -8.08 3.89 -8.52
C ALA A 203 -8.28 2.76 -7.50
N ASP A 204 -8.62 1.58 -7.97
CA ASP A 204 -8.76 0.33 -7.23
C ASP A 204 -8.15 -0.81 -8.05
N GLY A 205 -7.40 -1.69 -7.39
CA GLY A 205 -6.78 -2.86 -7.97
C GLY A 205 -6.84 -4.01 -6.99
N ASP A 206 -7.34 -5.17 -7.44
CA ASP A 206 -7.35 -6.44 -6.71
C ASP A 206 -6.76 -7.50 -7.64
N VAL A 207 -5.66 -8.11 -7.23
CA VAL A 207 -4.96 -9.16 -7.95
C VAL A 207 -4.94 -10.42 -7.09
N ARG A 208 -5.38 -11.54 -7.67
CA ARG A 208 -5.39 -12.86 -7.04
C ARG A 208 -4.71 -13.85 -7.96
N LEU A 209 -3.66 -14.46 -7.45
CA LEU A 209 -3.00 -15.60 -8.06
C LEU A 209 -3.40 -16.83 -7.25
N GLU A 210 -4.05 -17.78 -7.90
CA GLU A 210 -4.56 -19.00 -7.27
C GLU A 210 -3.73 -20.20 -7.72
N ASN A 211 -3.44 -21.09 -6.77
CA ASN A 211 -2.71 -22.34 -7.01
C ASN A 211 -1.37 -22.13 -7.74
N LEU A 212 -0.57 -21.13 -7.32
CA LEU A 212 0.75 -20.93 -7.87
C LEU A 212 1.65 -22.13 -7.57
N ARG A 213 2.34 -22.61 -8.59
CA ARG A 213 3.29 -23.72 -8.52
C ARG A 213 4.50 -23.43 -9.39
N ALA A 214 5.68 -23.77 -8.90
CA ALA A 214 6.93 -23.68 -9.65
C ALA A 214 7.63 -25.04 -9.68
N ASP A 215 7.88 -25.56 -10.88
CA ASP A 215 8.65 -26.76 -11.15
C ASP A 215 9.96 -26.35 -11.84
N LEU A 216 11.06 -26.53 -11.11
CA LEU A 216 12.43 -26.24 -11.51
C LEU A 216 13.23 -27.53 -11.74
N SER A 217 12.57 -28.69 -11.80
CA SER A 217 13.24 -29.99 -11.99
C SER A 217 13.82 -30.17 -13.39
N GLY A 218 13.36 -29.38 -14.37
CA GLY A 218 13.85 -29.40 -15.74
C GLY A 218 15.27 -28.86 -15.86
N THR A 219 16.12 -29.56 -16.62
CA THR A 219 17.50 -29.14 -16.92
C THR A 219 17.57 -27.89 -17.79
N ASP A 220 16.60 -27.72 -18.70
CA ASP A 220 16.60 -26.66 -19.71
C ASP A 220 15.38 -25.72 -19.63
N LYS A 221 14.46 -25.99 -18.70
CA LYS A 221 13.25 -25.19 -18.51
C LYS A 221 12.74 -25.24 -17.08
N TRP A 222 12.26 -24.10 -16.62
CA TRP A 222 11.47 -23.97 -15.40
C TRP A 222 10.03 -23.63 -15.77
N ILE A 223 9.08 -24.26 -15.08
CA ILE A 223 7.65 -24.12 -15.36
C ILE A 223 6.99 -23.48 -14.14
N VAL A 224 6.41 -22.31 -14.34
CA VAL A 224 5.54 -21.67 -13.36
C VAL A 224 4.11 -21.74 -13.88
N SER A 225 3.19 -22.21 -13.04
CA SER A 225 1.77 -22.36 -13.37
C SER A 225 0.88 -21.82 -12.26
N GLY A 226 -0.31 -21.37 -12.61
CA GLY A 226 -1.31 -20.82 -11.69
C GLY A 226 -2.43 -20.13 -12.45
N LYS A 227 -3.48 -19.72 -11.74
CA LYS A 227 -4.55 -18.89 -12.30
C LYS A 227 -4.39 -17.47 -11.81
N ALA A 228 -4.48 -16.49 -12.71
CA ALA A 228 -4.39 -15.08 -12.35
C ALA A 228 -5.72 -14.38 -12.64
N ASN A 229 -6.28 -13.75 -11.62
CA ASN A 229 -7.44 -12.88 -11.71
C ASN A 229 -7.00 -11.47 -11.32
N ALA A 230 -7.25 -10.47 -12.18
CA ALA A 230 -6.96 -9.09 -11.89
C ALA A 230 -8.20 -8.23 -12.16
N GLN A 231 -8.60 -7.44 -11.18
CA GLN A 231 -9.65 -6.44 -11.28
C GLN A 231 -9.00 -5.09 -11.09
N VAL A 232 -9.18 -4.19 -12.06
CA VAL A 232 -8.66 -2.83 -12.02
C VAL A 232 -9.77 -1.88 -12.38
N SER A 233 -9.97 -0.87 -11.54
CA SER A 233 -10.92 0.21 -11.76
C SER A 233 -10.21 1.53 -11.56
N MET A 234 -10.06 2.29 -12.63
CA MET A 234 -9.49 3.62 -12.60
C MET A 234 -10.15 4.42 -13.72
N LYS A 235 -10.49 5.69 -13.44
CA LYS A 235 -11.05 6.55 -14.49
C LYS A 235 -10.07 6.60 -15.66
N GLY A 236 -10.56 6.32 -16.86
CA GLY A 236 -9.74 6.36 -18.07
C GLY A 236 -9.05 5.05 -18.43
N PHE A 237 -9.15 4.02 -17.60
CA PHE A 237 -8.42 2.77 -17.79
C PHE A 237 -8.89 2.00 -19.04
N THR A 238 -7.95 1.64 -19.90
CA THR A 238 -8.16 0.76 -21.07
C THR A 238 -6.89 -0.05 -21.31
N TYR A 239 -7.03 -1.34 -21.62
CA TYR A 239 -5.91 -2.20 -22.02
C TYR A 239 -5.80 -2.24 -23.55
N LYS A 240 -4.58 -2.18 -24.08
CA LYS A 240 -4.30 -2.35 -25.50
C LYS A 240 -3.81 -3.76 -25.74
N THR A 241 -4.43 -4.45 -26.69
CA THR A 241 -3.99 -5.78 -27.12
C THR A 241 -3.31 -5.71 -28.47
N SER A 242 -2.32 -6.57 -28.65
CA SER A 242 -1.72 -6.87 -29.93
C SER A 242 -1.64 -8.39 -30.10
N ARG A 243 -1.41 -8.84 -31.33
CA ARG A 243 -1.19 -10.25 -31.63
C ARG A 243 0.30 -10.49 -31.83
N ASP A 244 0.78 -11.58 -31.27
CA ASP A 244 2.15 -12.04 -31.43
C ASP A 244 2.15 -13.52 -31.82
N GLU A 245 3.21 -13.97 -32.47
CA GLU A 245 3.32 -15.36 -32.90
C GLU A 245 4.03 -16.19 -31.82
N TYR A 246 3.53 -17.40 -31.57
CA TYR A 246 4.29 -18.33 -30.73
C TYR A 246 5.59 -18.71 -31.44
N ASN A 247 6.68 -18.82 -30.66
CA ASN A 247 7.96 -19.37 -31.15
C ASN A 247 7.83 -20.77 -31.79
N ASN A 248 6.73 -21.49 -31.51
CA ASN A 248 6.36 -22.70 -32.23
C ASN A 248 5.30 -22.34 -33.30
N PRO A 249 5.64 -22.43 -34.60
CA PRO A 249 4.74 -22.04 -35.71
C PRO A 249 3.47 -22.88 -35.80
N GLU A 250 3.41 -24.07 -35.18
CA GLU A 250 2.19 -24.90 -35.14
C GLU A 250 1.12 -24.37 -34.16
N LYS A 251 1.49 -23.46 -33.25
CA LYS A 251 0.58 -22.91 -32.22
C LYS A 251 -0.13 -21.62 -32.64
N GLY A 252 0.24 -21.02 -33.78
CA GLY A 252 -0.38 -19.82 -34.32
C GLY A 252 -0.08 -18.54 -33.53
N GLU A 253 -0.99 -17.57 -33.60
CA GLU A 253 -0.90 -16.28 -32.91
C GLU A 253 -1.57 -16.34 -31.53
N TYR A 254 -1.06 -15.55 -30.58
CA TYR A 254 -1.72 -15.26 -29.31
C TYR A 254 -1.94 -13.77 -29.12
N GLU A 255 -3.00 -13.44 -28.40
CA GLU A 255 -3.28 -12.06 -28.00
C GLU A 255 -2.52 -11.74 -26.72
N LYS A 256 -1.75 -10.65 -26.73
CA LYS A 256 -1.03 -10.15 -25.57
C LYS A 256 -1.51 -8.74 -25.23
N ILE A 257 -1.53 -8.43 -23.94
CA ILE A 257 -1.70 -7.06 -23.46
C ILE A 257 -0.35 -6.37 -23.64
N ASP A 258 -0.29 -5.40 -24.54
CA ASP A 258 0.95 -4.72 -24.92
C ASP A 258 1.17 -3.42 -24.15
N ASP A 259 0.08 -2.73 -23.79
CA ASP A 259 0.14 -1.46 -23.08
C ASP A 259 -1.15 -1.18 -22.29
N VAL A 260 -1.08 -0.22 -21.38
CA VAL A 260 -2.20 0.27 -20.58
C VAL A 260 -2.35 1.77 -20.82
N ASP A 261 -3.57 2.17 -21.15
CA ASP A 261 -3.97 3.57 -21.26
C ASP A 261 -4.84 3.98 -20.07
N VAL A 262 -4.70 5.23 -19.66
CA VAL A 262 -5.45 5.84 -18.54
C VAL A 262 -6.09 7.17 -18.95
N ASP A 263 -6.01 7.54 -20.24
CA ASP A 263 -6.60 8.76 -20.79
C ASP A 263 -8.08 8.55 -21.26
N GLY A 264 -8.61 7.33 -21.18
CA GLY A 264 -9.89 6.91 -21.81
C GLY A 264 -11.17 7.27 -21.06
N ALA A 265 -11.46 8.56 -20.83
CA ALA A 265 -12.79 9.19 -20.72
C ALA A 265 -12.71 10.68 -20.31
#